data_AF-A0A080ZBY5-F1
#
_entry.id   AF-A0A080ZBY5-F1
#
_cell.length_a   1.000
_cell.length_b   1.000
_cell.length_c   1.000
_cell.angle_alpha   90.00
_cell.angle_beta   90.00
_cell.angle_gamma   90.00
#
_symmetry.space_group_name_H-M   'P 1'
#
loop_
_entity.id
_entity.type
_entity.pdbx_description
1 polymer ?
#
loop_
_entity_poly.entity_id
_entity_poly.type
_entity_poly.pdbx_seq_one_letter_code
_entity_poly.pdbx_strand_id
1 'polypeptide(L)' 'MALRKVYTCVTGKQFEVRYAMGDADDAQYNAVQRVLGVDNNLTILMCFYHVAAKVHEKTKGL' A
#
# COMPACT_ATOMS: atom_id res chain seq x y z
N MET A 1 2.81 6.77 -12.41
CA MET A 1 3.38 6.71 -13.78
C MET A 1 4.88 6.99 -13.84
N ALA A 2 5.43 7.99 -13.16
CA ALA A 2 6.86 8.32 -13.25
C ALA A 2 7.77 7.20 -12.72
N LEU A 3 7.51 6.66 -11.52
CA LEU A 3 8.33 5.62 -10.90
C LEU A 3 8.48 4.36 -11.76
N ARG A 4 7.36 3.84 -12.28
CA ARG A 4 7.35 2.69 -13.19
C ARG A 4 8.25 2.91 -14.42
N LYS A 5 8.09 4.07 -15.09
CA LYS A 5 8.87 4.40 -16.29
C LYS A 5 10.36 4.47 -15.96
N VAL A 6 10.73 5.13 -14.85
CA VAL A 6 12.12 5.25 -14.41
C VAL A 6 12.71 3.88 -14.06
N TYR A 7 11.99 3.06 -13.28
CA TYR A 7 12.44 1.72 -12.90
C TYR A 7 12.73 0.85 -14.12
N THR A 8 11.79 0.80 -15.08
CA THR A 8 11.97 0.01 -16.29
C THR A 8 13.10 0.55 -17.17
N CYS A 9 13.24 1.87 -17.29
CA CYS A 9 14.33 2.49 -18.04
C CYS A 9 15.71 2.11 -17.46
N VAL A 10 15.86 2.16 -16.14
CA VAL A 10 17.14 1.92 -15.46
C VAL A 10 17.48 0.43 -15.38
N THR A 11 16.48 -0.42 -15.14
CA THR A 11 16.72 -1.84 -14.82
C THR A 11 16.45 -2.79 -15.98
N GLY A 12 15.74 -2.35 -17.02
CA GLY A 12 15.19 -3.22 -18.07
C GLY A 12 14.08 -4.16 -17.61
N LYS A 13 13.64 -4.08 -16.34
CA LYS A 13 12.64 -4.98 -15.75
C LYS A 13 11.28 -4.30 -15.62
N GLN A 14 10.22 -5.10 -15.64
CA GLN A 14 8.89 -4.62 -15.27
C GLN A 14 8.88 -4.23 -13.79
N PHE A 15 8.26 -3.10 -13.47
CA PHE A 15 8.05 -2.67 -12.09
C PHE A 15 6.89 -3.46 -11.48
N GLU A 16 7.21 -4.52 -10.72
CA GLU A 16 6.23 -5.39 -10.07
C GLU A 16 6.11 -5.08 -8.57
N VAL A 17 4.87 -4.85 -8.09
CA VAL A 17 4.57 -4.72 -6.66
C VAL A 17 3.47 -5.70 -6.28
N ARG A 18 3.81 -6.66 -5.40
CA ARG A 18 2.87 -7.69 -4.93
C ARG A 18 2.12 -7.31 -3.67
N TYR A 19 2.78 -6.59 -2.76
CA TYR A 19 2.21 -6.24 -1.46
C TYR A 19 2.43 -4.75 -1.16
N ALA A 20 1.39 -4.12 -0.65
CA ALA A 20 1.46 -2.79 -0.05
C ALA A 20 0.78 -2.85 1.32
N MET A 21 1.31 -2.13 2.30
CA MET A 21 0.76 -2.08 3.65
C MET A 21 0.48 -0.64 4.05
N GLY A 22 -0.72 -0.35 4.54
CA GLY A 22 -1.17 1.00 4.89
C GLY A 22 -2.07 1.02 6.12
N ASP A 23 -2.60 2.20 6.47
CA ASP A 23 -3.73 2.28 7.40
C ASP A 23 -4.97 1.64 6.75
N ALA A 24 -5.95 1.28 7.58
CA ALA A 24 -7.28 0.87 7.12
C ALA A 24 -8.11 2.12 6.75
N ASP A 25 -7.61 2.90 5.80
CA ASP A 25 -8.20 4.14 5.30
C ASP A 25 -8.46 4.03 3.79
N ASP A 26 -9.68 4.37 3.38
CA ASP A 26 -10.12 4.27 1.98
C ASP A 26 -9.30 5.16 1.04
N ALA A 27 -8.83 6.33 1.48
CA ALA A 27 -8.03 7.19 0.64
C ALA A 27 -6.66 6.58 0.36
N GLN A 28 -6.03 5.95 1.36
CA GLN A 28 -4.79 5.20 1.17
C GLN A 28 -4.97 4.00 0.24
N TYR A 29 -6.03 3.19 0.46
CA TYR A 29 -6.34 2.06 -0.41
C TYR A 29 -6.51 2.49 -1.87
N ASN A 30 -7.34 3.51 -2.12
CA ASN A 30 -7.63 3.99 -3.47
C ASN A 30 -6.40 4.64 -4.13
N ALA A 31 -5.58 5.38 -3.38
CA ALA A 31 -4.37 5.97 -3.91
C ALA A 31 -3.35 4.89 -4.33
N VAL A 32 -3.15 3.88 -3.49
CA VAL A 32 -2.26 2.75 -3.76
C VAL A 32 -2.77 1.95 -4.96
N GLN A 33 -4.06 1.61 -4.98
CA GLN A 33 -4.67 0.87 -6.08
C GLN A 33 -4.56 1.62 -7.41
N ARG A 34 -4.79 2.94 -7.41
CA ARG A 34 -4.69 3.77 -8.62
C ARG A 34 -3.28 3.86 -9.18
N VAL A 35 -2.26 3.90 -8.31
CA VAL A 35 -0.87 4.11 -8.73
C VAL A 35 -0.16 2.80 -9.04
N LEU A 36 -0.41 1.77 -8.24
CA LEU A 36 0.32 0.51 -8.25
C LEU A 36 -0.53 -0.67 -8.75
N GLY A 37 -1.86 -0.61 -8.72
CA GLY A 37 -2.72 -1.71 -9.15
C GLY A 37 -2.73 -1.94 -10.66
N VAL A 38 -2.37 -0.93 -11.46
CA VAL A 38 -2.26 -1.07 -12.92
C VAL A 38 -1.05 -1.94 -13.24
N ASP A 39 -1.29 -3.05 -13.93
CA ASP A 39 -0.30 -4.05 -14.37
C ASP A 39 0.33 -4.90 -13.25
N ASN A 40 -0.21 -4.85 -12.03
CA ASN A 40 0.25 -5.66 -10.90
C ASN A 40 -0.86 -6.50 -10.29
N ASN A 41 -0.52 -7.68 -9.81
CA ASN A 41 -1.38 -8.44 -8.90
C ASN A 41 -1.17 -7.97 -7.46
N LEU A 42 -1.62 -6.74 -7.18
CA LEU A 42 -1.36 -6.04 -5.92
C LEU A 42 -2.33 -6.48 -4.82
N THR A 43 -1.78 -6.96 -3.70
CA THR A 43 -2.51 -7.18 -2.45
C THR A 43 -2.23 -6.04 -1.47
N ILE A 44 -3.28 -5.33 -1.04
CA ILE A 44 -3.18 -4.27 -0.04
C ILE A 44 -3.53 -4.86 1.33
N LEU A 45 -2.57 -4.77 2.26
CA LEU A 45 -2.65 -5.32 3.61
C LEU A 45 -2.87 -4.20 4.63
N MET A 46 -3.65 -4.48 5.67
CA MET A 46 -3.73 -3.61 6.83
C MET A 46 -2.45 -3.71 7.66
N CYS A 47 -1.91 -2.58 8.09
CA CYS A 47 -0.75 -2.56 8.96
C CYS A 47 -1.13 -3.04 10.37
N PHE A 48 -0.49 -4.12 10.83
CA PHE A 48 -0.72 -4.68 12.16
C PHE A 48 -0.49 -3.63 13.26
N TYR A 49 0.58 -2.82 13.16
CA TYR A 49 0.86 -1.77 14.13
C TYR A 49 -0.25 -0.72 14.17
N HIS A 50 -0.72 -0.23 13.00
CA HIS A 50 -1.80 0.75 12.97
C HIS A 50 -3.08 0.18 13.57
N VAL A 51 -3.41 -1.08 13.28
CA VAL A 51 -4.56 -1.76 13.90
C VAL A 51 -4.38 -1.85 15.42
N ALA A 52 -3.22 -2.30 15.90
CA ALA A 52 -2.94 -2.43 17.33
C ALA A 52 -3.01 -1.07 18.05
N ALA A 53 -2.42 -0.03 17.47
CA ALA A 53 -2.48 1.33 17.99
C ALA A 53 -3.92 1.86 18.03
N LYS A 54 -4.71 1.63 16.97
CA LYS A 54 -6.11 2.08 16.88
C LYS A 54 -7.01 1.34 17.87
N VAL A 55 -6.78 0.04 18.08
CA VAL A 55 -7.44 -0.73 19.13
C VAL A 55 -7.07 -0.19 20.51
N HIS A 56 -5.77 -0.05 20.81
CA HIS A 56 -5.29 0.48 22.09
C HIS A 56 -5.93 1.82 22.45
N GLU A 57 -5.96 2.78 21.50
CA GLU A 57 -6.58 4.08 21.72
C GLU A 57 -8.10 4.00 21.93
N LYS A 58 -8.79 3.05 21.28
CA LYS A 58 -10.23 2.83 21.46
C LYS A 58 -10.59 2.08 22.74
N THR A 59 -9.67 1.28 23.29
CA THR A 59 -9.85 0.55 24.56
C THR A 59 -9.29 1.30 25.76
N LYS A 60 -8.69 2.46 25.56
CA LYS A 60 -8.08 3.27 26.62
C LYS A 60 -9.19 3.84 27.52
N GLY A 61 -9.37 3.25 28.70
CA GLY A 61 -10.40 3.66 29.66
C GLY A 61 -11.60 2.71 29.75
N LEU A 62 -11.57 1.59 29.03
CA LEU A 62 -12.31 0.38 29.43
C LEU A 62 -11.54 -0.33 30.56
#